data_AF-A0A374NB76-F1
#
_entry.id   AF-A0A374NB76-F1
#
_cell.length_a   1.000
_cell.length_b   1.000
_cell.length_c   1.000
_cell.angle_alpha   90.00
_cell.angle_beta   90.00
_cell.angle_gamma   90.00
#
_symmetry.space_group_name_H-M   'P 1'
#
loop_
_entity.id
_entity.type
_entity.pdbx_description
1 polymer ?
#
loop_
_entity_poly.entity_id
_entity_poly.type
_entity_poly.pdbx_seq_one_letter_code
_entity_poly.pdbx_strand_id
1 'polypeptide(L)'
;MQVRRVVQSFKTNYIKKGMSNYEKAFIAFNYLNQNCKYATRGWQYNGANTAWGALVYGEAQCSGYARGMKALCDAIGVPCYYVHANKKALNPSHQWNQVKVDGKWYIVDAQSGYFLAGSKTWRNEIGMSWDTKGLPKCSGSNHKRGGFYGI
;
A
#
# COMPACT_ATOMS: atom_id res chain seq x y z
N MET A 1 -1.41 -1.23 -21.10
CA MET A 1 -0.20 -2.03 -21.44
C MET A 1 1.02 -1.70 -20.58
N GLN A 2 1.32 -0.44 -20.23
CA GLN A 2 2.57 -0.10 -19.52
C GLN A 2 2.60 -0.49 -18.04
N VAL A 3 1.52 -0.32 -17.25
CA VAL A 3 1.47 -0.80 -15.84
C VAL A 3 1.79 -2.29 -15.74
N ARG A 4 1.23 -3.12 -16.64
CA ARG A 4 1.55 -4.56 -16.69
C ARG A 4 3.05 -4.79 -16.95
N ARG A 5 3.68 -4.02 -17.83
CA ARG A 5 5.14 -4.13 -18.09
C ARG A 5 5.96 -3.75 -16.86
N VAL A 6 5.65 -2.64 -16.19
CA VAL A 6 6.34 -2.21 -14.97
C VAL A 6 6.23 -3.30 -13.89
N VAL A 7 5.03 -3.81 -13.66
CA VAL A 7 4.79 -4.85 -12.65
C VAL A 7 5.52 -6.16 -12.98
N GLN A 8 5.61 -6.56 -14.26
CA GLN A 8 6.39 -7.74 -14.66
C GLN A 8 7.90 -7.50 -14.52
N SER A 9 8.39 -6.31 -14.86
CA SER A 9 9.79 -5.91 -14.65
C SER A 9 10.14 -5.94 -13.16
N PHE A 10 9.29 -5.35 -12.31
CA PHE A 10 9.43 -5.38 -10.87
C PHE A 10 9.52 -6.82 -10.34
N LYS A 11 8.58 -7.68 -10.74
CA LYS A 11 8.58 -9.09 -10.35
C LYS A 11 9.89 -9.79 -10.74
N THR A 12 10.35 -9.59 -11.97
CA THR A 12 11.55 -10.25 -12.51
C THR A 12 12.83 -9.80 -11.81
N ASN A 13 12.94 -8.50 -11.53
CA ASN A 13 14.18 -7.90 -11.01
C ASN A 13 14.31 -7.99 -9.48
N TYR A 14 13.19 -7.96 -8.75
CA TYR A 14 13.24 -7.84 -7.29
C TYR A 14 12.75 -9.09 -6.55
N ILE A 15 12.00 -9.99 -7.19
CA ILE A 15 11.38 -11.13 -6.51
C ILE A 15 12.09 -12.43 -6.84
N LYS A 16 12.54 -13.13 -5.81
CA LYS A 16 13.22 -14.42 -5.92
C LYS A 16 12.35 -15.55 -5.37
N LYS A 17 12.61 -16.78 -5.85
CA LYS A 17 11.96 -17.99 -5.32
C LYS A 17 12.28 -18.13 -3.83
N GLY A 18 11.30 -18.55 -3.04
CA GLY A 18 11.45 -18.76 -1.60
C GLY A 18 11.22 -17.54 -0.71
N MET A 19 11.07 -16.33 -1.29
CA MET A 19 10.74 -15.14 -0.49
C MET A 19 9.37 -15.28 0.19
N SER A 20 9.36 -14.94 1.47
CA SER A 20 8.16 -14.81 2.31
C SER A 20 7.25 -13.67 1.84
N ASN A 21 5.99 -13.70 2.27
CA ASN A 21 5.07 -12.58 2.01
C ASN A 21 5.56 -11.29 2.67
N TYR A 22 6.25 -11.38 3.81
CA TYR A 22 6.89 -10.21 4.43
C TYR A 22 7.88 -9.55 3.45
N GLU A 23 8.85 -10.32 2.94
CA GLU A 23 9.92 -9.79 2.08
C GLU A 23 9.34 -9.19 0.80
N LYS A 24 8.42 -9.91 0.17
CA LYS A 24 7.73 -9.46 -1.04
C LYS A 24 6.95 -8.16 -0.81
N ALA A 25 6.17 -8.09 0.27
CA ALA A 25 5.40 -6.89 0.61
C ALA A 25 6.32 -5.71 0.93
N PHE A 26 7.41 -5.94 1.66
CA PHE A 26 8.37 -4.89 2.01
C PHE A 26 9.10 -4.34 0.78
N ILE A 27 9.51 -5.21 -0.14
CA ILE A 27 10.11 -4.82 -1.42
C ILE A 27 9.12 -3.99 -2.26
N ALA A 28 7.85 -4.39 -2.34
CA ALA A 28 6.83 -3.63 -3.07
C ALA A 28 6.56 -2.25 -2.44
N PHE A 29 6.50 -2.18 -1.12
CA PHE A 29 6.36 -0.94 -0.36
C PHE A 29 7.54 0.01 -0.62
N ASN A 30 8.78 -0.47 -0.47
CA ASN A 30 9.97 0.35 -0.72
C ASN A 30 10.09 0.78 -2.17
N TYR A 31 9.70 -0.07 -3.12
CA TYR A 31 9.70 0.28 -4.53
C TYR A 31 8.82 1.50 -4.80
N LEU A 32 7.63 1.58 -4.20
CA LEU A 32 6.76 2.75 -4.32
C LEU A 32 7.37 3.99 -3.65
N ASN A 33 7.92 3.86 -2.43
CA ASN A 33 8.52 5.01 -1.74
C ASN A 33 9.71 5.60 -2.52
N GLN A 34 10.50 4.75 -3.19
CA GLN A 34 11.67 5.18 -3.94
C GLN A 34 11.36 5.72 -5.34
N ASN A 35 10.29 5.23 -5.97
CA ASN A 35 10.00 5.51 -7.39
C ASN A 35 8.77 6.40 -7.60
N CYS A 36 8.00 6.69 -6.55
CA CYS A 36 6.84 7.55 -6.61
C CYS A 36 6.96 8.69 -5.62
N LYS A 37 6.69 9.91 -6.10
CA LYS A 37 6.61 11.13 -5.30
C LYS A 37 5.15 11.57 -5.11
N TYR A 38 4.93 12.38 -4.08
CA TYR A 38 3.63 12.96 -3.83
C TYR A 38 3.23 13.97 -4.93
N ALA A 39 2.04 13.79 -5.50
CA ALA A 39 1.51 14.68 -6.54
C ALA A 39 0.93 15.96 -5.92
N THR A 40 1.72 17.04 -5.88
CA THR A 40 1.30 18.33 -5.27
C THR A 40 0.24 19.07 -6.08
N ARG A 41 0.12 18.77 -7.38
CA ARG A 41 -0.86 19.38 -8.30
C ARG A 41 -2.28 18.78 -8.21
N GLY A 42 -2.50 17.88 -7.26
CA GLY A 42 -3.79 17.24 -7.01
C GLY A 42 -3.97 15.91 -7.77
N TRP A 43 -5.00 15.16 -7.37
CA TRP A 43 -5.22 13.77 -7.79
C TRP A 43 -5.61 13.59 -9.27
N GLN A 44 -6.12 14.64 -9.91
CA GLN A 44 -6.52 14.64 -11.32
C GLN A 44 -5.32 14.80 -12.26
N TYR A 45 -4.24 15.40 -11.77
CA TYR A 45 -3.04 15.64 -12.56
C TYR A 45 -2.36 14.31 -12.88
N ASN A 46 -2.07 14.08 -14.17
CA ASN A 46 -1.35 12.90 -14.68
C ASN A 46 -1.87 11.54 -14.17
N GLY A 47 -3.15 11.41 -13.86
CA GLY A 47 -3.70 10.17 -13.33
C GLY A 47 -3.10 9.76 -11.99
N ALA A 48 -2.71 10.72 -11.15
CA ALA A 48 -2.15 10.54 -9.80
C ALA A 48 -3.06 9.70 -8.88
N ASN A 49 -4.34 9.52 -9.24
CA ASN A 49 -5.26 8.63 -8.54
C ASN A 49 -5.27 7.17 -9.02
N THR A 50 -4.36 6.79 -9.91
CA THR A 50 -4.30 5.47 -10.53
C THR A 50 -2.97 4.77 -10.26
N ALA A 51 -2.94 3.44 -10.45
CA ALA A 51 -1.67 2.70 -10.45
C ALA A 51 -0.71 3.18 -11.55
N TRP A 52 -1.22 3.80 -12.62
CA TRP A 52 -0.39 4.37 -13.67
C TRP A 52 0.40 5.58 -13.18
N GLY A 53 -0.26 6.51 -12.47
CA GLY A 53 0.43 7.65 -11.86
C GLY A 53 1.58 7.17 -10.97
N ALA A 54 1.32 6.20 -10.09
CA ALA A 54 2.31 5.69 -9.16
C ALA A 54 3.45 4.89 -9.81
N LEU A 55 3.14 4.00 -10.77
CA LEU A 55 4.12 3.03 -11.29
C LEU A 55 4.76 3.44 -12.61
N VAL A 56 4.12 4.30 -13.40
CA VAL A 56 4.63 4.71 -14.73
C VAL A 56 5.17 6.13 -14.67
N TYR A 57 4.41 7.06 -14.07
CA TYR A 57 4.85 8.45 -13.97
C TYR A 57 5.64 8.77 -12.71
N GLY A 58 5.60 7.90 -11.70
CA GLY A 58 6.30 8.12 -10.44
C GLY A 58 5.76 9.33 -9.67
N GLU A 59 4.48 9.66 -9.86
CA GLU A 59 3.83 10.79 -9.18
C GLU A 59 2.37 10.42 -8.90
N ALA A 60 1.99 10.39 -7.62
CA ALA A 60 0.65 9.95 -7.21
C ALA A 60 0.15 10.58 -5.91
N GLN A 61 -1.16 10.45 -5.71
CA GLN A 61 -1.86 10.68 -4.44
C GLN A 61 -2.18 9.33 -3.79
N CYS A 62 -2.81 9.34 -2.61
CA CYS A 62 -3.00 8.15 -1.77
C CYS A 62 -3.66 6.99 -2.52
N SER A 63 -4.63 7.33 -3.36
CA SER A 63 -5.32 6.42 -4.28
C SER A 63 -4.40 5.75 -5.30
N GLY A 64 -3.47 6.50 -5.90
CA GLY A 64 -2.50 5.97 -6.84
C GLY A 64 -1.48 5.06 -6.15
N TYR A 65 -0.93 5.47 -4.99
CA TYR A 65 -0.05 4.62 -4.18
C TYR A 65 -0.75 3.31 -3.80
N ALA A 66 -1.98 3.38 -3.27
CA ALA A 66 -2.71 2.20 -2.82
C ALA A 66 -3.05 1.24 -3.98
N ARG A 67 -3.36 1.77 -5.17
CA ARG A 67 -3.58 0.97 -6.38
C ARG A 67 -2.28 0.39 -6.94
N GLY A 68 -1.18 1.15 -6.87
CA GLY A 68 0.16 0.68 -7.25
C GLY A 68 0.61 -0.48 -6.38
N MET A 69 0.47 -0.35 -5.06
CA MET A 69 0.78 -1.41 -4.09
C MET A 69 -0.05 -2.67 -4.36
N LYS A 70 -1.36 -2.51 -4.57
CA LYS A 70 -2.24 -3.63 -4.94
C LYS A 70 -1.76 -4.33 -6.20
N ALA A 71 -1.42 -3.58 -7.25
CA ALA A 71 -0.95 -4.15 -8.51
C ALA A 71 0.39 -4.90 -8.37
N LEU A 72 1.33 -4.36 -7.59
CA LEU A 72 2.60 -5.03 -7.28
C LEU A 72 2.37 -6.32 -6.48
N CYS A 73 1.56 -6.26 -5.41
CA CYS A 73 1.21 -7.40 -4.58
C CYS A 73 0.53 -8.52 -5.38
N ASP A 74 -0.42 -8.19 -6.25
CA ASP A 74 -1.13 -9.16 -7.07
C ASP A 74 -0.20 -9.95 -7.97
N ALA A 75 0.76 -9.29 -8.61
CA ALA A 75 1.68 -9.95 -9.52
C ALA A 75 2.69 -10.88 -8.83
N ILE A 76 3.01 -10.59 -7.58
CA ILE A 76 3.97 -11.36 -6.77
C ILE A 76 3.28 -12.36 -5.82
N GLY A 77 1.96 -12.47 -5.91
CA GLY A 77 1.14 -13.43 -5.17
C GLY A 77 0.97 -13.12 -3.69
N VAL A 78 1.08 -11.84 -3.30
CA VAL A 78 0.85 -11.40 -1.92
C VAL A 78 -0.61 -10.95 -1.77
N PRO A 79 -1.41 -11.58 -0.88
CA PRO A 79 -2.79 -11.15 -0.66
C PRO A 79 -2.84 -9.71 -0.16
N CYS A 80 -3.56 -8.87 -0.89
CA CYS A 80 -3.64 -7.44 -0.66
C CYS A 80 -5.05 -6.95 -0.95
N TYR A 81 -5.60 -6.10 -0.08
CA TYR A 81 -6.84 -5.35 -0.33
C TYR A 81 -6.53 -3.87 -0.44
N TYR A 82 -7.29 -3.18 -1.27
CA TYR A 82 -7.35 -1.73 -1.31
C TYR A 82 -8.47 -1.27 -0.37
N VAL A 83 -8.20 -0.23 0.42
CA VAL A 83 -9.09 0.24 1.48
C VAL A 83 -9.27 1.74 1.36
N HIS A 84 -10.51 2.18 1.55
CA HIS A 84 -10.88 3.59 1.61
C HIS A 84 -11.29 3.96 3.03
N ALA A 85 -10.87 5.13 3.50
CA ALA A 85 -11.37 5.71 4.73
C ALA A 85 -12.90 5.86 4.71
N ASN A 86 -13.53 5.80 5.87
CA ASN A 86 -14.93 6.19 6.02
C ASN A 86 -15.03 7.64 6.54
N LYS A 87 -16.26 8.17 6.58
CA LYS A 87 -16.56 9.53 7.06
C LYS A 87 -16.12 9.86 8.49
N LYS A 88 -15.76 8.86 9.31
CA LYS A 88 -15.34 9.04 10.71
C LYS A 88 -13.82 9.12 10.85
N ALA A 89 -13.06 8.90 9.78
CA ALA A 89 -11.60 9.04 9.81
C ALA A 89 -11.19 10.51 9.90
N LEU A 90 -10.02 10.79 10.48
CA LEU A 90 -9.41 12.10 10.47
C LEU A 90 -9.19 12.63 9.04
N ASN A 91 -8.92 11.75 8.08
CA ASN A 91 -8.92 12.05 6.66
C ASN A 91 -9.87 11.08 5.91
N PRO A 92 -11.14 11.46 5.69
CA PRO A 92 -12.13 10.61 5.02
C PRO A 92 -11.84 10.30 3.55
N SER A 93 -10.92 11.03 2.91
CA SER A 93 -10.52 10.81 1.52
C SER A 93 -9.35 9.85 1.37
N HIS A 94 -8.73 9.44 2.50
CA HIS A 94 -7.49 8.68 2.47
C HIS A 94 -7.70 7.22 2.07
N GLN A 95 -6.67 6.65 1.46
CA GLN A 95 -6.70 5.30 0.89
C GLN A 95 -5.36 4.60 1.10
N TRP A 96 -5.42 3.32 1.43
CA TRP A 96 -4.26 2.49 1.78
C TRP A 96 -4.54 1.03 1.45
N ASN A 97 -3.67 0.13 1.91
CA ASN A 97 -3.81 -1.31 1.70
C ASN A 97 -3.87 -2.12 3.00
N GLN A 98 -4.51 -3.28 2.93
CA GLN A 98 -4.33 -4.34 3.92
C GLN A 98 -3.60 -5.51 3.27
N VAL A 99 -2.50 -5.97 3.87
CA VAL A 99 -1.64 -7.02 3.32
C VAL A 99 -1.55 -8.20 4.29
N LYS A 100 -1.59 -9.43 3.76
CA LYS A 100 -1.46 -10.65 4.57
C LYS A 100 -0.01 -11.09 4.69
N VAL A 101 0.54 -10.97 5.90
CA VAL A 101 1.91 -11.38 6.27
C VAL A 101 1.84 -12.30 7.49
N ASP A 102 2.58 -13.40 7.46
CA ASP A 102 2.70 -14.36 8.56
C ASP A 102 1.33 -14.80 9.13
N GLY A 103 0.38 -15.05 8.21
CA GLY A 103 -0.98 -15.51 8.53
C GLY A 103 -1.95 -14.42 8.97
N LYS A 104 -1.49 -13.21 9.27
CA LYS A 104 -2.29 -12.08 9.78
C LYS A 104 -2.38 -10.95 8.77
N TRP A 105 -3.40 -10.12 8.90
CA TRP A 105 -3.60 -8.95 8.05
C TRP A 105 -3.11 -7.69 8.76
N TYR A 106 -2.43 -6.83 8.03
CA TYR A 106 -1.88 -5.59 8.54
C TYR A 106 -2.10 -4.47 7.56
N ILE A 107 -2.06 -3.23 8.06
CA ILE A 107 -2.20 -2.03 7.25
C ILE A 107 -0.84 -1.65 6.68
N VAL A 108 -0.83 -1.31 5.38
CA VAL A 108 0.30 -0.73 4.68
C VAL A 108 -0.18 0.53 3.98
N ASP A 109 0.52 1.62 4.23
CA ASP A 109 0.33 2.91 3.58
C ASP A 109 1.68 3.38 3.04
N ALA A 110 1.92 3.09 1.75
CA ALA A 110 3.15 3.46 1.07
C ALA A 110 3.29 4.98 0.96
N GLN A 111 2.20 5.73 0.77
CA GLN A 111 2.29 7.18 0.65
C GLN A 111 2.78 7.81 1.97
N SER A 112 2.25 7.35 3.10
CA SER A 112 2.61 7.88 4.41
C SER A 112 3.72 7.09 5.10
N GLY A 113 4.39 6.14 4.43
CA GLY A 113 5.53 5.41 5.00
C GLY A 113 5.19 4.43 6.13
N TYR A 114 3.94 4.04 6.34
CA TYR A 114 3.57 3.05 7.37
C TYR A 114 3.54 1.65 6.79
N PHE A 115 4.31 0.73 7.39
CA PHE A 115 4.38 -0.66 6.96
C PHE A 115 3.98 -1.61 8.09
N LEU A 116 3.00 -2.48 7.81
CA LEU A 116 2.47 -3.52 8.71
C LEU A 116 1.97 -3.00 10.08
N ALA A 117 1.24 -1.89 10.05
CA ALA A 117 0.56 -1.35 11.22
C ALA A 117 -0.65 -2.24 11.62
N GLY A 118 -0.89 -2.35 12.92
CA GLY A 118 -2.07 -2.96 13.51
C GLY A 118 -3.25 -1.99 13.52
N SER A 119 -4.46 -2.53 13.65
CA SER A 119 -5.68 -1.73 13.65
C SER A 119 -5.79 -0.79 14.84
N LYS A 120 -5.19 -1.11 16.00
CA LYS A 120 -5.21 -0.21 17.16
C LYS A 120 -4.37 1.04 16.89
N THR A 121 -3.14 0.87 16.42
CA THR A 121 -2.30 2.01 16.00
C THR A 121 -2.98 2.83 14.91
N TRP A 122 -3.49 2.17 13.85
CA TRP A 122 -4.14 2.91 12.75
C TRP A 122 -5.37 3.70 13.18
N ARG A 123 -6.16 3.18 14.12
CA ARG A 123 -7.38 3.85 14.61
C ARG A 123 -7.10 4.89 15.68
N ASN A 124 -6.29 4.54 16.68
CA ASN A 124 -6.17 5.32 17.91
C ASN A 124 -5.05 6.35 17.81
N GLU A 125 -3.95 6.01 17.14
CA GLU A 125 -2.78 6.89 17.04
C GLU A 125 -2.83 7.70 15.74
N ILE A 126 -3.20 7.07 14.62
CA ILE A 126 -3.26 7.74 13.31
C ILE A 126 -4.65 8.37 13.04
N GLY A 127 -5.68 7.99 13.80
CA GLY A 127 -7.03 8.55 13.66
C GLY A 127 -7.78 8.08 12.41
N MET A 128 -7.36 6.99 11.77
CA MET A 128 -8.02 6.46 10.58
C MET A 128 -9.17 5.51 10.92
N SER A 129 -10.19 5.48 10.08
CA SER A 129 -11.33 4.57 10.22
C SER A 129 -11.83 4.14 8.85
N TRP A 130 -12.30 2.90 8.75
CA TRP A 130 -12.84 2.32 7.52
C TRP A 130 -13.92 1.29 7.87
N ASP A 131 -14.82 1.04 6.92
CA ASP A 131 -15.79 -0.06 7.01
C ASP A 131 -15.06 -1.39 6.82
N THR A 132 -15.29 -2.33 7.74
CA THR A 132 -14.63 -3.65 7.74
C THR A 132 -15.46 -4.73 7.05
N LYS A 133 -16.72 -4.46 6.66
CA LYS A 133 -17.55 -5.44 5.98
C LYS A 133 -16.92 -5.81 4.62
N GLY A 134 -16.70 -7.12 4.40
CA GLY A 134 -16.06 -7.62 3.19
C GLY A 134 -14.54 -7.48 3.16
N LEU A 135 -13.92 -6.94 4.22
CA LEU A 135 -12.46 -6.90 4.38
C LEU A 135 -12.00 -7.89 5.45
N PRO A 136 -10.76 -8.39 5.33
CA PRO A 136 -10.20 -9.24 6.36
C PRO A 136 -9.99 -8.48 7.67
N LYS A 137 -10.04 -9.20 8.80
CA LYS A 137 -9.76 -8.63 10.11
C LYS A 137 -8.25 -8.40 10.28
N CYS A 138 -7.85 -7.14 10.41
CA CYS A 138 -6.47 -6.78 10.75
C CYS A 138 -6.08 -7.22 12.16
N SER A 139 -4.80 -7.51 12.35
CA SER A 139 -4.17 -7.67 13.66
C SER A 139 -4.40 -6.41 14.49
N GLY A 140 -4.69 -6.58 15.77
CA GLY A 140 -4.82 -5.44 16.70
C GLY A 140 -3.49 -4.72 16.92
N SER A 141 -2.40 -5.47 17.02
CA SER A 141 -1.03 -4.97 17.23
C SER A 141 -0.23 -4.92 15.93
N ASN A 142 0.77 -4.03 15.91
CA ASN A 142 1.76 -3.94 14.83
C ASN A 142 2.51 -5.26 14.65
N HIS A 143 2.96 -5.51 13.43
CA HIS A 143 3.92 -6.58 13.20
C HIS A 143 5.26 -6.25 13.87
N LYS A 144 5.98 -7.26 14.38
CA LYS A 144 7.30 -7.08 15.04
C LYS A 144 8.38 -6.45 14.14
N ARG A 145 8.19 -6.56 12.82
CA ARG A 145 9.03 -5.95 11.77
C ARG A 145 8.26 -4.89 10.98
N GLY A 146 7.22 -4.33 11.57
CA GLY A 146 6.46 -3.21 11.02
C GLY A 146 6.85 -1.90 11.72
N GLY A 147 6.42 -0.78 11.16
CA GLY A 147 6.73 0.54 11.69
C GLY A 147 6.51 1.64 10.66
N PHE A 148 6.88 2.86 11.05
CA PHE A 148 6.99 4.01 10.16
C PHE A 148 8.41 4.06 9.59
N TYR A 149 8.52 4.15 8.27
CA TYR A 149 9.80 4.13 7.55
C TYR A 149 10.13 5.47 6.88
N GLY A 150 9.29 6.50 7.05
CA GLY A 150 9.42 7.75 6.30
C GLY A 150 9.18 7.58 4.79
N ILE A 151 9.09 8.70 4.09
CA ILE A 151 9.12 8.80 2.62
C ILE A 151 10.19 9.78 2.19
#